data_AF-A0AAJ4TWD5-F1
#
_entry.id   AF-A0AAJ4TWD5-F1
#
_cell.length_a   1.000
_cell.length_b   1.000
_cell.length_c   1.000
_cell.angle_alpha   90.00
_cell.angle_beta   90.00
_cell.angle_gamma   90.00
#
_symmetry.space_group_name_H-M   'P 1'
#
loop_
_entity.id
_entity.type
_entity.pdbx_description
1 polymer ?
#
loop_
_entity_poly.entity_id
_entity_poly.type
_entity_poly.pdbx_seq_one_letter_code
_entity_poly.pdbx_strand_id
1 'polypeptide(L)'
;MGVKEIYNQHGINTIEDLNINNVADRFNISLLYDFPLDVRVKSNDVDIIMLQTKNKESMTETFFHELSHVLRHGHTHINDSFRKYCEGQANTLMYELAVPDFMITNPFVDYKYIQHTFNVSEKFALKRIDQLRNKLLT
;
A
#
# COMPACT_ATOMS: atom_id res chain seq x y z
N MET A 1 -10.94 1.41 -11.62
CA MET A 1 -10.41 2.70 -11.17
C MET A 1 -8.95 2.48 -10.81
N GLY A 2 -8.03 3.26 -11.35
CA GLY A 2 -6.60 3.17 -11.03
C GLY A 2 -6.28 3.89 -9.72
N VAL A 3 -5.05 3.72 -9.23
CA VAL A 3 -4.60 4.33 -7.96
C VAL A 3 -4.67 5.85 -8.01
N LYS A 4 -4.34 6.47 -9.15
CA LYS A 4 -4.44 7.93 -9.33
C LYS A 4 -5.85 8.46 -9.11
N GLU A 5 -6.87 7.84 -9.70
CA GLU A 5 -8.24 8.31 -9.52
C GLU A 5 -8.74 8.09 -8.09
N ILE A 6 -8.39 6.95 -7.48
CA ILE A 6 -8.69 6.67 -6.07
C ILE A 6 -8.08 7.76 -5.18
N TYR A 7 -6.78 8.03 -5.33
CA TYR A 7 -6.08 8.99 -4.48
C TYR A 7 -6.59 10.42 -4.66
N ASN A 8 -6.85 10.85 -5.90
CA ASN A 8 -7.43 12.16 -6.16
C ASN A 8 -8.81 12.34 -5.50
N GLN A 9 -9.67 11.31 -5.50
CA GLN A 9 -10.97 11.36 -4.82
C GLN A 9 -10.86 11.52 -3.31
N HIS A 10 -9.79 10.99 -2.72
CA HIS A 10 -9.49 11.10 -1.29
C HIS A 10 -8.59 12.30 -0.96
N GLY A 11 -8.24 13.13 -1.96
CA GLY A 11 -7.40 14.31 -1.76
C GLY A 11 -5.92 14.01 -1.49
N ILE A 12 -5.43 12.82 -1.87
CA ILE A 12 -4.04 12.39 -1.77
C ILE A 12 -3.38 12.68 -3.12
N ASN A 13 -2.56 13.73 -3.21
CA ASN A 13 -2.04 14.22 -4.49
C ASN A 13 -0.52 14.33 -4.51
N THR A 14 0.15 14.37 -3.36
CA THR A 14 1.61 14.48 -3.26
C THR A 14 2.22 13.34 -2.44
N ILE A 15 3.55 13.23 -2.47
CA ILE A 15 4.29 12.21 -1.71
C ILE A 15 4.09 12.44 -0.20
N GLU A 16 4.01 13.69 0.23
CA GLU A 16 3.78 14.07 1.63
C GLU A 16 2.42 13.56 2.14
N ASP A 17 1.43 13.44 1.25
CA ASP A 17 0.13 12.87 1.59
C ASP A 17 0.19 11.35 1.84
N LEU A 18 1.24 10.64 1.40
CA LEU A 18 1.37 9.17 1.56
C LEU A 18 1.80 8.73 2.97
N ASN A 19 1.89 9.66 3.93
CA ASN A 19 2.04 9.29 5.33
C ASN A 19 0.91 8.33 5.74
N ILE A 20 1.25 7.18 6.35
CA ILE A 20 0.27 6.14 6.67
C ILE A 20 -0.90 6.64 7.55
N ASN A 21 -0.67 7.61 8.44
CA ASN A 21 -1.75 8.19 9.26
C ASN A 21 -2.69 9.04 8.40
N ASN A 22 -2.14 9.90 7.54
CA ASN A 22 -2.95 10.71 6.64
C ASN A 22 -3.74 9.82 5.69
N VAL A 23 -3.11 8.81 5.09
CA VAL A 23 -3.81 7.86 4.22
C VAL A 23 -4.94 7.16 4.99
N ALA A 24 -4.67 6.63 6.19
CA ALA A 24 -5.70 6.00 7.01
C ALA A 24 -6.89 6.94 7.27
N ASP A 25 -6.63 8.18 7.68
CA ASP A 25 -7.66 9.20 7.93
C ASP A 25 -8.48 9.49 6.67
N ARG A 26 -7.83 9.66 5.52
CA ARG A 26 -8.51 9.94 4.23
C ARG A 26 -9.39 8.79 3.77
N PHE A 27 -9.07 7.55 4.14
CA PHE A 27 -9.87 6.36 3.84
C PHE A 27 -10.84 5.98 4.97
N ASN A 28 -10.97 6.79 6.03
CA ASN A 28 -11.79 6.49 7.20
C ASN A 28 -11.41 5.14 7.85
N ILE A 29 -10.11 4.88 7.98
CA ILE A 29 -9.52 3.69 8.57
C ILE A 29 -9.04 4.02 9.98
N SER A 30 -9.46 3.24 10.97
CA SER A 30 -8.88 3.30 12.31
C SER A 30 -7.52 2.59 12.32
N LEU A 31 -6.44 3.35 12.52
CA LEU A 31 -5.08 2.81 12.54
C LEU A 31 -4.59 2.61 13.98
N LEU A 32 -4.21 1.38 14.32
CA LEU A 32 -3.67 1.02 15.63
C LEU A 32 -2.22 0.55 15.49
N TYR A 33 -1.37 1.01 16.40
CA TYR A 33 0.04 0.63 16.49
C TYR A 33 0.28 -0.28 17.70
N ASP A 34 1.50 -0.84 17.80
CA ASP A 34 1.94 -1.69 18.91
C ASP A 34 1.04 -2.92 19.12
N PHE A 35 0.44 -3.44 18.05
CA PHE A 35 -0.40 -4.62 18.11
C PHE A 35 0.42 -5.91 17.97
N PRO A 36 0.02 -7.06 18.54
CA PRO A 36 0.77 -8.30 18.41
C PRO A 36 0.84 -8.88 16.98
N LEU A 37 -0.05 -8.45 16.09
CA LEU A 37 -0.24 -8.99 14.74
C LEU A 37 -0.53 -7.87 13.76
N ASP A 38 -0.07 -8.04 12.52
CA ASP A 38 -0.55 -7.22 11.40
C ASP A 38 -1.88 -7.79 10.93
N VAL A 39 -2.95 -7.01 11.03
CA VAL A 39 -4.28 -7.47 10.66
C VAL A 39 -5.18 -6.32 10.26
N ARG A 40 -5.95 -6.54 9.19
CA ARG A 40 -7.14 -5.77 8.88
C ARG A 40 -8.39 -6.48 9.39
N VAL A 41 -9.24 -5.75 10.11
CA VAL A 41 -10.59 -6.19 10.49
C VAL A 41 -11.61 -5.14 10.07
N LYS A 42 -12.82 -5.58 9.74
CA LYS A 42 -13.94 -4.67 9.49
C LYS A 42 -14.90 -4.72 10.67
N SER A 43 -15.17 -3.58 11.28
CA SER A 43 -16.14 -3.44 12.35
C SER A 43 -17.21 -2.43 11.92
N ASN A 44 -18.44 -2.90 11.71
CA ASN A 44 -19.50 -2.15 11.04
C ASN A 44 -19.00 -1.58 9.68
N ASP A 45 -19.13 -0.27 9.49
CA ASP A 45 -18.71 0.44 8.27
C ASP A 45 -17.30 1.05 8.38
N VAL A 46 -16.52 0.64 9.39
CA VAL A 46 -15.16 1.13 9.61
C VAL A 46 -14.15 -0.01 9.43
N ASP A 47 -13.16 0.24 8.60
CA ASP A 47 -11.98 -0.60 8.48
C ASP A 47 -10.98 -0.25 9.60
N ILE A 48 -10.44 -1.27 10.25
CA ILE A 48 -9.42 -1.13 11.29
C ILE A 48 -8.18 -1.87 10.82
N ILE A 49 -7.06 -1.15 10.72
CA ILE A 49 -5.75 -1.73 10.43
C ILE A 49 -4.94 -1.68 11.72
N MET A 50 -4.45 -2.84 12.14
CA MET A 50 -3.59 -3.00 13.30
C MET A 50 -2.20 -3.39 12.80
N LEU A 51 -1.17 -2.68 13.23
CA LEU A 51 0.20 -2.90 12.82
C LEU A 51 1.07 -3.31 14.01
N GLN A 52 1.93 -4.30 13.79
CA GLN A 52 3.06 -4.55 14.67
C GLN A 52 4.08 -3.42 14.56
N THR A 53 4.70 -3.08 15.69
CA THR A 53 5.81 -2.13 15.71
C THR A 53 7.06 -2.77 15.13
N LYS A 54 7.51 -2.19 14.02
CA LYS A 54 8.68 -2.63 13.24
C LYS A 54 9.50 -1.42 12.83
N ASN A 55 10.50 -1.63 11.97
CA ASN A 55 11.14 -0.51 11.29
C ASN A 55 10.14 0.20 10.38
N LYS A 56 10.38 1.49 10.10
CA LYS A 56 9.46 2.34 9.35
C LYS A 56 9.14 1.79 7.97
N GLU A 57 10.12 1.26 7.24
CA GLU A 57 9.92 0.70 5.90
C GLU A 57 8.94 -0.47 5.92
N SER A 58 9.12 -1.41 6.84
CA SER A 58 8.25 -2.57 7.00
C SER A 58 6.82 -2.18 7.40
N MET A 59 6.66 -1.15 8.23
CA MET A 59 5.34 -0.64 8.59
C MET A 59 4.64 0.01 7.39
N THR A 60 5.35 0.80 6.57
CA THR A 60 4.82 1.36 5.32
C THR A 60 4.31 0.25 4.41
N GLU A 61 5.14 -0.77 4.15
CA GLU A 61 4.80 -1.87 3.25
C GLU A 61 3.59 -2.66 3.76
N THR A 62 3.56 -2.95 5.06
CA THR A 62 2.45 -3.67 5.69
C THR A 62 1.16 -2.85 5.62
N PHE A 63 1.22 -1.55 5.93
CA PHE A 63 0.05 -0.68 5.84
C PHE A 63 -0.55 -0.68 4.43
N PHE A 64 0.26 -0.50 3.38
CA PHE A 64 -0.24 -0.49 2.01
C PHE A 64 -0.69 -1.87 1.51
N HIS A 65 -0.15 -2.96 2.08
CA HIS A 65 -0.69 -4.30 1.88
C HIS A 65 -2.10 -4.41 2.46
N GLU A 66 -2.32 -4.00 3.71
CA GLU A 66 -3.64 -4.04 4.34
C GLU A 66 -4.63 -3.07 3.67
N LEU A 67 -4.19 -1.88 3.25
CA LEU A 67 -4.99 -0.95 2.45
C LEU A 67 -5.43 -1.61 1.12
N SER A 68 -4.60 -2.47 0.54
CA SER A 68 -4.99 -3.22 -0.65
C SER A 68 -6.17 -4.15 -0.37
N HIS A 69 -6.23 -4.78 0.80
CA HIS A 69 -7.38 -5.59 1.24
C HIS A 69 -8.63 -4.74 1.51
N VAL A 70 -8.48 -3.51 2.01
CA VAL A 70 -9.59 -2.56 2.16
C VAL A 70 -10.19 -2.22 0.79
N LEU A 71 -9.35 -1.88 -0.19
CA LEU A 71 -9.81 -1.50 -1.54
C LEU A 71 -10.32 -2.69 -2.36
N ARG A 72 -9.73 -3.87 -2.17
CA ARG A 72 -10.13 -5.12 -2.84
C ARG A 72 -10.89 -5.98 -1.84
N HIS A 73 -12.18 -5.71 -1.66
CA HIS A 73 -13.09 -6.52 -0.83
C HIS A 73 -12.86 -8.03 -1.02
N GLY A 74 -12.10 -8.65 -0.11
CA GLY A 74 -11.71 -10.05 -0.16
C GLY A 74 -12.09 -10.77 1.12
N HIS A 75 -12.91 -11.82 1.01
CA HIS A 75 -13.22 -12.70 2.13
C HIS A 75 -12.13 -13.77 2.22
N THR A 76 -11.11 -13.54 3.04
CA THR A 76 -9.98 -14.48 3.24
C THR A 76 -10.39 -15.79 3.94
N HIS A 77 -11.65 -15.93 4.34
CA HIS A 77 -12.18 -17.06 5.11
C HIS A 77 -12.92 -18.12 4.27
N ILE A 78 -12.96 -18.00 2.93
CA ILE A 78 -13.74 -18.93 2.09
C ILE A 78 -13.02 -20.28 1.92
N ASN A 79 -11.76 -20.28 1.46
CA ASN A 79 -10.88 -21.46 1.41
C ASN A 79 -9.44 -21.01 1.13
N ASP A 80 -8.46 -21.91 1.28
CA ASP A 80 -7.03 -21.60 1.13
C ASP A 80 -6.65 -21.10 -0.27
N SER A 81 -7.25 -21.66 -1.32
CA SER A 81 -6.98 -21.24 -2.70
C SER A 81 -7.46 -19.80 -2.95
N PHE A 82 -8.66 -19.47 -2.46
CA PHE A 82 -9.23 -18.13 -2.57
C PHE A 82 -8.46 -17.14 -1.69
N ARG A 83 -8.04 -17.55 -0.49
CA ARG A 83 -7.16 -16.74 0.36
C ARG A 83 -5.86 -16.41 -0.36
N LYS A 84 -5.15 -17.42 -0.91
CA LYS A 84 -3.91 -17.19 -1.68
C LYS A 84 -4.12 -16.26 -2.88
N TYR A 85 -5.27 -16.36 -3.54
CA TYR A 85 -5.64 -15.43 -4.60
C TYR A 85 -5.78 -14.00 -4.08
N CYS A 86 -6.54 -13.77 -3.00
CA CYS A 86 -6.68 -12.45 -2.38
C CYS A 86 -5.32 -11.87 -1.93
N GLU A 87 -4.48 -12.66 -1.27
CA GLU A 87 -3.11 -12.25 -0.89
C GLU A 87 -2.27 -11.88 -2.11
N GLY A 88 -2.37 -12.64 -3.21
CA GLY A 88 -1.68 -12.32 -4.46
C GLY A 88 -2.14 -11.00 -5.08
N GLN A 89 -3.44 -10.70 -5.02
CA GLN A 89 -4.00 -9.44 -5.50
C GLN A 89 -3.53 -8.26 -4.62
N ALA A 90 -3.54 -8.42 -3.30
CA ALA A 90 -3.04 -7.42 -2.36
C ALA A 90 -1.53 -7.15 -2.57
N ASN A 91 -0.73 -8.21 -2.68
CA ASN A 91 0.70 -8.12 -2.97
C ASN A 91 0.99 -7.43 -4.31
N THR A 92 0.09 -7.49 -5.28
CA THR A 92 0.27 -6.79 -6.55
C THR A 92 -0.07 -5.31 -6.42
N LEU A 93 -1.18 -4.98 -5.76
CA LEU A 93 -1.68 -3.62 -5.63
C LEU A 93 -0.84 -2.76 -4.67
N MET A 94 -0.30 -3.35 -3.59
CA MET A 94 0.43 -2.61 -2.56
C MET A 94 1.59 -1.78 -3.11
N TYR A 95 2.24 -2.25 -4.18
CA TYR A 95 3.36 -1.54 -4.81
C TYR A 95 2.93 -0.23 -5.46
N GLU A 96 1.78 -0.22 -6.13
CA GLU A 96 1.26 0.99 -6.78
C GLU A 96 0.63 1.95 -5.77
N LEU A 97 0.08 1.45 -4.67
CA LEU A 97 -0.40 2.28 -3.56
C LEU A 97 0.77 2.94 -2.80
N ALA A 98 1.78 2.16 -2.41
CA ALA A 98 2.93 2.67 -1.67
C ALA A 98 3.84 3.58 -2.52
N VAL A 99 3.94 3.30 -3.83
CA VAL A 99 4.78 4.05 -4.77
C VAL A 99 3.98 4.34 -6.06
N PRO A 100 3.07 5.33 -6.02
CA PRO A 100 2.24 5.68 -7.16
C PRO A 100 3.09 6.29 -8.27
N ASP A 101 2.92 5.82 -9.50
CA ASP A 101 3.71 6.25 -10.64
C ASP A 101 3.57 7.76 -10.93
N PHE A 102 2.35 8.29 -10.80
CA PHE A 102 2.06 9.70 -11.04
C PHE A 102 2.70 10.65 -10.01
N MET A 103 3.20 10.12 -8.89
CA MET A 103 3.93 10.88 -7.87
C MET A 103 5.45 10.81 -8.04
N ILE A 104 5.95 10.03 -9.00
CA ILE A 104 7.38 9.95 -9.30
C ILE A 104 7.73 11.11 -10.24
N THR A 105 8.38 12.13 -9.70
CA THR A 105 8.76 13.34 -10.45
C THR A 105 10.18 13.28 -11.02
N ASN A 106 11.03 12.38 -10.50
CA ASN A 106 12.41 12.24 -10.96
C ASN A 106 12.48 11.40 -12.26
N PRO A 107 12.97 11.96 -13.39
CA PRO A 107 13.11 11.25 -14.65
C PRO A 107 14.18 10.14 -14.62
N PHE A 108 15.13 10.20 -13.68
CA PHE A 108 16.17 9.21 -13.46
C PHE A 108 15.87 8.36 -12.22
N VAL A 109 14.64 7.85 -12.14
CA VAL A 109 14.18 7.03 -11.01
C VAL A 109 15.04 5.77 -10.87
N ASP A 110 15.67 5.62 -9.70
CA ASP A 110 16.34 4.39 -9.29
C ASP A 110 15.75 3.87 -7.98
N TYR A 111 16.20 2.69 -7.56
CA TYR A 111 15.66 2.06 -6.35
C TYR A 111 15.96 2.89 -5.09
N LYS A 112 17.08 3.62 -5.03
CA LYS A 112 17.44 4.44 -3.87
C LYS A 112 16.51 5.64 -3.75
N TYR A 113 16.20 6.29 -4.87
CA TYR A 113 15.20 7.34 -4.92
C TYR A 113 13.86 6.82 -4.39
N ILE A 114 13.39 5.66 -4.86
CA ILE A 114 12.13 5.08 -4.39
C ILE A 114 12.20 4.75 -2.89
N GLN A 115 13.27 4.10 -2.46
CA GLN A 115 13.48 3.70 -1.06
C GLN A 115 13.38 4.92 -0.13
N HIS A 116 14.14 5.98 -0.42
CA HIS A 116 14.19 7.17 0.42
C HIS A 116 12.92 8.02 0.34
N THR A 117 12.34 8.15 -0.85
CA THR A 117 11.18 9.04 -1.08
C THR A 117 9.89 8.45 -0.48
N PHE A 118 9.70 7.14 -0.62
CA PHE A 118 8.47 6.47 -0.21
C PHE A 118 8.62 5.65 1.08
N ASN A 119 9.81 5.66 1.69
CA ASN A 119 10.10 4.96 2.95
C ASN A 119 9.67 3.48 2.89
N VAL A 120 10.20 2.78 1.90
CA VAL A 120 10.05 1.33 1.66
C VAL A 120 11.42 0.67 1.65
N SER A 121 11.50 -0.65 1.76
CA SER A 121 12.77 -1.37 1.74
C SER A 121 13.39 -1.41 0.35
N GLU A 122 14.70 -1.65 0.28
CA GLU A 122 15.43 -1.87 -0.98
C GLU A 122 14.76 -2.93 -1.85
N LYS A 123 14.36 -4.06 -1.26
CA LYS A 123 13.70 -5.16 -1.98
C LYS A 123 12.39 -4.70 -2.61
N PHE A 124 11.58 -3.93 -1.89
CA PHE A 124 10.33 -3.39 -2.38
C PHE A 124 10.55 -2.37 -3.50
N ALA A 125 11.52 -1.48 -3.32
CA ALA A 125 11.91 -0.48 -4.29
C ALA A 125 12.40 -1.09 -5.61
N LEU A 126 13.28 -2.10 -5.55
CA LEU A 126 13.75 -2.84 -6.72
C LEU A 126 12.59 -3.49 -7.48
N LYS A 127 11.68 -4.15 -6.76
CA LYS A 127 10.49 -4.77 -7.37
C LYS A 127 9.59 -3.74 -8.05
N ARG A 128 9.44 -2.56 -7.45
CA ARG A 128 8.66 -1.47 -8.04
C ARG A 128 9.30 -0.92 -9.30
N ILE A 129 10.63 -0.74 -9.33
CA ILE A 129 11.36 -0.33 -10.54
C ILE A 129 11.07 -1.30 -11.69
N ASP A 130 11.11 -2.61 -11.43
CA ASP A 130 10.82 -3.61 -12.47
C ASP A 130 9.38 -3.49 -12.99
N GLN A 131 8.41 -3.25 -12.11
CA GLN A 131 7.01 -3.03 -12.51
C GLN A 131 6.84 -1.77 -13.37
N LEU A 132 7.50 -0.66 -12.99
CA LEU A 132 7.45 0.60 -13.74
C LEU A 132 8.07 0.43 -15.14
N ARG A 133 9.20 -0.27 -15.24
CA ARG A 133 9.84 -0.60 -16.52
C ARG A 133 8.92 -1.43 -17.42
N ASN A 134 8.27 -2.45 -16.87
CA ASN A 134 7.35 -3.29 -17.63
C ASN A 134 6.11 -2.53 -18.12
N LYS A 135 5.60 -1.57 -17.34
CA LYS A 135 4.46 -0.73 -17.71
C LYS A 135 4.77 0.21 -18.89
N LEU A 136 6.02 0.66 -19.03
CA LEU A 136 6.46 1.49 -20.18
C LEU A 136 6.61 0.69 -21.48
N LEU A 137 6.68 -0.65 -21.39
CA LEU A 137 6.85 -1.55 -22.54
C LEU A 137 5.51 -2.08 -23.09
N THR A 138 4.39 -1.78 -22.42
CA THR A 138 3.02 -2.17 -22.78
C THR A 138 2.20 -0.95 -23.18
#